data_AF-A0A7J6KJR0-F1
#
_entry.id   AF-A0A7J6KJR0-F1
#
_cell.length_a   1.000
_cell.length_b   1.000
_cell.length_c   1.000
_cell.angle_alpha   90.00
_cell.angle_beta   90.00
_cell.angle_gamma   90.00
#
_symmetry.space_group_name_H-M   'P 1'
#
loop_
_entity.id
_entity.type
_entity.pdbx_description
1 polymer ?
#
loop_
_entity_poly.entity_id
_entity_poly.type
_entity_poly.pdbx_seq_one_letter_code
_entity_poly.pdbx_strand_id
1 'polypeptide(L)'
;QSMALGLGTITRLTMTERFMSEKYRSTDDPVRWRERLDTIKQGSTERITSYHKRVKKMVSAGKCIDVNLSESEILRRFIDGLRADYKKVVNQTYAHYRSLETLARDLGFWEDRNYGIRQDPSEKTNDRVKVIENQNGSETLLSISTAGA
;
A
#
# COMPACT_ATOMS: atom_id res chain seq x y z
N GLN A 1 43.93 -28.02 30.87
CA GLN A 1 43.20 -29.14 30.25
C GLN A 1 42.17 -28.55 29.30
N SER A 2 42.35 -28.73 28.00
CA SER A 2 41.49 -28.17 26.96
C SER A 2 40.24 -29.04 26.80
N MET A 3 39.05 -28.47 26.97
CA MET A 3 37.78 -29.16 26.73
C MET A 3 37.57 -29.28 25.21
N ALA A 4 38.09 -30.35 24.61
CA ALA A 4 37.73 -30.73 23.25
C ALA A 4 36.26 -31.16 23.23
N LEU A 5 35.38 -30.24 22.82
CA LEU A 5 33.98 -30.58 22.55
C LEU A 5 33.96 -31.61 21.42
N GLY A 6 33.31 -32.76 21.67
CA GLY A 6 33.19 -33.82 20.66
C GLY A 6 32.49 -33.34 19.39
N LEU A 7 32.82 -33.97 18.25
CA LEU A 7 32.30 -33.60 16.92
C LEU A 7 30.76 -33.50 16.89
N GLY A 8 30.07 -34.34 17.66
CA GLY A 8 28.61 -34.34 17.77
C GLY A 8 28.01 -33.12 18.49
N THR A 9 28.68 -32.58 19.51
CA THR A 9 28.24 -31.36 20.20
C THR A 9 28.48 -30.13 19.35
N ILE A 10 29.60 -30.06 18.62
CA ILE A 10 29.88 -28.98 17.66
C ILE A 10 28.80 -28.96 16.57
N THR A 11 28.47 -30.12 15.97
CA THR A 11 27.47 -30.21 14.91
C THR A 11 26.08 -29.76 15.39
N ARG A 12 25.68 -30.16 16.61
CA ARG A 12 24.41 -29.73 17.21
C ARG A 12 24.37 -28.24 17.50
N LEU A 13 25.47 -27.67 17.99
CA LEU A 13 25.61 -26.22 18.19
C LEU A 13 25.46 -25.47 16.86
N THR A 14 26.14 -25.91 15.80
CA THR A 14 26.05 -25.26 14.48
C THR A 14 24.65 -25.37 13.86
N MET A 15 23.97 -26.51 14.02
CA MET A 15 22.58 -26.65 13.55
C MET A 15 21.62 -25.78 14.35
N THR A 16 21.82 -25.67 15.66
CA THR A 16 21.00 -24.82 16.52
C THR A 16 21.27 -23.34 16.24
N GLU A 17 22.51 -22.95 16.00
CA GLU A 17 22.89 -21.60 15.57
C GLU A 17 22.25 -21.23 14.23
N ARG A 18 22.27 -22.14 13.23
CA ARG A 18 21.57 -21.93 11.95
C ARG A 18 20.07 -21.82 12.14
N PHE A 19 19.47 -22.72 12.90
CA PHE A 19 18.03 -22.70 13.17
C PHE A 19 17.62 -21.42 13.90
N MET A 20 18.39 -20.99 14.89
CA MET A 20 18.16 -19.74 15.62
C MET A 20 18.37 -18.53 14.72
N SER A 21 19.41 -18.53 13.89
CA SER A 21 19.67 -17.48 12.90
C SER A 21 18.63 -17.41 11.78
N GLU A 22 17.90 -18.49 11.51
CA GLU A 22 16.87 -18.56 10.48
C GLU A 22 15.47 -18.28 11.04
N LYS A 23 15.17 -18.76 12.26
CA LYS A 23 13.89 -18.58 12.95
C LYS A 23 13.80 -17.30 13.76
N TYR A 24 14.90 -16.90 14.39
CA TYR A 24 15.04 -15.71 15.22
C TYR A 24 16.06 -14.76 14.62
N ARG A 25 16.07 -14.64 13.29
CA ARG A 25 16.83 -13.62 12.55
C ARG A 25 16.31 -12.23 12.92
N SER A 26 16.53 -11.82 14.16
CA SER A 26 16.46 -10.45 14.60
C SER A 26 17.67 -9.75 14.00
N THR A 27 17.57 -9.47 12.72
CA THR A 27 18.42 -8.51 12.03
C THR A 27 17.72 -8.17 10.74
N ASP A 28 16.55 -7.55 10.90
CA ASP A 28 16.33 -6.30 10.16
C ASP A 28 17.47 -5.35 10.56
N ASP A 29 18.64 -5.59 9.99
CA ASP A 29 19.81 -4.74 10.13
C ASP A 29 19.42 -3.35 9.63
N PRO A 30 19.77 -2.26 10.36
CA PRO A 30 19.59 -0.89 9.91
C PRO A 30 19.98 -0.66 8.44
N VAL A 31 21.01 -1.36 7.93
CA VAL A 31 21.42 -1.28 6.52
C VAL A 31 20.35 -1.85 5.59
N ARG A 32 19.93 -3.10 5.82
CA ARG A 32 18.87 -3.76 5.03
C ARG A 32 17.51 -3.08 5.16
N TRP A 33 17.24 -2.48 6.32
CA TRP A 33 16.05 -1.68 6.52
C TRP A 33 16.08 -0.40 5.66
N ARG A 34 17.21 0.31 5.59
CA ARG A 34 17.36 1.49 4.72
C ARG A 34 17.21 1.13 3.25
N GLU A 35 17.84 0.05 2.80
CA GLU A 35 17.70 -0.44 1.42
C GLU A 35 16.23 -0.72 1.08
N ARG A 36 15.50 -1.39 1.97
CA ARG A 36 14.05 -1.63 1.79
C ARG A 36 13.26 -0.33 1.79
N LEU A 37 13.60 0.64 2.63
CA LEU A 37 12.95 1.95 2.62
C LEU A 37 13.13 2.67 1.28
N ASP A 38 14.33 2.63 0.71
CA ASP A 38 14.65 3.26 -0.60
C ASP A 38 13.90 2.62 -1.76
N THR A 39 13.52 1.34 -1.64
CA THR A 39 12.70 0.66 -2.66
C THR A 39 11.21 1.00 -2.59
N ILE A 40 10.73 1.64 -1.52
CA ILE A 40 9.30 1.95 -1.35
C ILE A 40 8.92 3.18 -2.18
N LYS A 41 8.36 2.88 -3.35
CA LYS A 41 7.77 3.86 -4.26
C LYS A 41 6.30 3.54 -4.47
N GLN A 42 5.51 4.58 -4.76
CA GLN A 42 4.10 4.45 -5.08
C GLN A 42 3.95 3.67 -6.39
N GLY A 43 3.17 2.58 -6.36
CA GLY A 43 2.87 1.78 -7.55
C GLY A 43 2.05 2.57 -8.57
N SER A 44 2.10 2.19 -9.85
CA SER A 44 1.44 2.91 -10.96
C SER A 44 -0.08 3.05 -10.79
N THR A 45 -0.74 2.07 -10.19
CA THR A 45 -2.19 2.06 -9.91
C THR A 45 -2.50 2.18 -8.42
N GLU A 46 -1.49 2.40 -7.59
CA GLU A 46 -1.65 2.41 -6.15
C GLU A 46 -2.18 3.76 -5.65
N ARG A 47 -3.24 3.69 -4.85
CA ARG A 47 -3.80 4.84 -4.12
C ARG A 47 -2.82 5.42 -3.11
N ILE A 48 -2.90 6.73 -2.90
CA ILE A 48 -2.03 7.44 -1.94
C ILE A 48 -2.18 6.93 -0.52
N THR A 49 -3.40 6.54 -0.12
CA THR A 49 -3.70 6.02 1.21
C THR A 49 -3.01 4.69 1.48
N SER A 50 -2.96 3.80 0.47
CA SER A 50 -2.24 2.53 0.53
C SER A 50 -0.73 2.75 0.60
N TYR A 51 -0.20 3.66 -0.23
CA TYR A 51 1.21 4.02 -0.21
C TYR A 51 1.64 4.59 1.15
N HIS A 52 0.87 5.52 1.70
CA HIS A 52 1.10 6.09 3.03
C HIS A 52 1.11 5.02 4.13
N LYS A 53 0.19 4.05 4.08
CA LYS A 53 0.18 2.92 5.03
C LYS A 53 1.46 2.08 4.93
N ARG A 54 1.98 1.81 3.73
CA ARG A 54 3.24 1.07 3.55
C ARG A 54 4.44 1.83 4.13
N VAL A 55 4.51 3.14 3.88
CA VAL A 55 5.56 3.99 4.45
C VAL A 55 5.48 4.02 5.97
N LYS A 56 4.29 4.23 6.55
CA LYS A 56 4.09 4.20 8.01
C LYS A 56 4.48 2.86 8.62
N LYS A 57 4.15 1.74 7.96
CA LYS A 57 4.56 0.40 8.40
C LYS A 57 6.09 0.26 8.43
N MET A 58 6.81 0.74 7.42
CA MET A 58 8.27 0.68 7.43
C MET A 58 8.90 1.58 8.47
N VAL A 59 8.39 2.80 8.65
CA VAL A 59 8.85 3.70 9.72
C VAL A 59 8.67 3.03 11.09
N SER A 60 7.53 2.39 11.35
CA SER A 60 7.32 1.63 12.59
C SER A 60 8.28 0.45 12.72
N ALA A 61 8.55 -0.29 11.63
CA ALA A 61 9.55 -1.35 11.64
C ALA A 61 10.96 -0.83 11.96
N GLY A 62 11.29 0.37 11.50
CA GLY A 62 12.57 1.05 11.80
C GLY A 62 12.70 1.39 13.28
N LYS A 63 11.62 1.86 13.92
CA LYS A 63 11.61 2.11 15.36
C LYS A 63 11.86 0.84 16.19
N CYS A 64 11.37 -0.31 15.73
CA CYS A 64 11.59 -1.58 16.41
C CYS A 64 13.06 -2.06 16.38
N ILE A 65 13.88 -1.51 15.48
CA ILE A 65 15.32 -1.81 15.35
C ILE A 65 16.19 -0.61 15.73
N ASP A 66 15.63 0.33 16.51
CA ASP A 66 16.26 1.56 16.99
C ASP A 66 16.74 2.53 15.89
N VAL A 67 16.14 2.44 14.69
CA VAL A 67 16.35 3.40 13.61
C VAL A 67 15.30 4.50 13.71
N ASN A 68 15.71 5.64 14.25
CA ASN A 68 14.88 6.82 14.40
C ASN A 68 15.13 7.80 13.23
N LEU A 69 14.11 8.03 12.39
CA LEU A 69 14.16 9.07 11.36
C LEU A 69 13.44 10.32 11.82
N SER A 70 13.97 11.46 11.44
CA SER A 70 13.27 12.74 11.58
C SER A 70 12.02 12.77 10.69
N GLU A 71 10.99 13.47 11.14
CA GLU A 71 9.75 13.64 10.36
C GLU A 71 10.02 14.31 9.00
N SER A 72 10.96 15.24 8.95
CA SER A 72 11.44 15.87 7.71
C SER A 72 12.07 14.87 6.74
N GLU A 73 12.84 13.90 7.24
CA GLU A 73 13.45 12.89 6.38
C GLU A 73 12.41 11.89 5.86
N ILE A 74 11.47 11.50 6.71
CA ILE A 74 10.34 10.65 6.31
C ILE A 74 9.51 11.35 5.23
N LEU A 75 9.23 12.64 5.42
CA LEU A 75 8.46 13.45 4.46
C LEU A 75 9.19 13.56 3.13
N ARG A 76 10.49 13.88 3.13
CA ARG A 76 11.29 13.96 1.91
C ARG A 76 11.25 12.64 1.14
N ARG A 77 11.47 11.52 1.83
CA ARG A 77 11.45 10.17 1.22
C ARG A 77 10.07 9.80 0.70
N PHE A 78 9.01 10.17 1.41
CA PHE A 78 7.64 9.98 0.96
C PHE A 78 7.39 10.73 -0.35
N ILE A 79 7.76 12.01 -0.43
CA ILE A 79 7.62 12.84 -1.64
C ILE A 79 8.45 12.26 -2.79
N ASP A 80 9.70 11.84 -2.52
CA ASP A 80 10.60 11.23 -3.50
C ASP A 80 10.05 9.90 -4.05
N GLY A 81 9.25 9.18 -3.27
CA GLY A 81 8.62 7.92 -3.71
C GLY A 81 7.27 8.07 -4.39
N LEU A 82 6.66 9.28 -4.42
CA LEU A 82 5.38 9.52 -5.11
C LEU A 82 5.50 9.37 -6.64
N ARG A 83 4.37 9.04 -7.29
CA ARG A 83 4.30 9.10 -8.76
C ARG A 83 4.50 10.53 -9.25
N ALA A 84 5.00 10.67 -10.47
CA ALA A 84 5.32 11.97 -11.08
C ALA A 84 4.14 12.96 -11.08
N ASP A 85 2.91 12.46 -11.29
CA ASP A 85 1.70 13.28 -11.27
C ASP A 85 1.48 13.94 -9.89
N TYR A 86 1.57 13.16 -8.81
CA TYR A 86 1.46 13.69 -7.45
C TYR A 86 2.66 14.56 -7.08
N LYS A 87 3.87 14.22 -7.51
CA LYS A 87 5.07 15.06 -7.26
C LYS A 87 4.91 16.48 -7.80
N LYS A 88 4.35 16.64 -9.00
CA LYS A 88 4.08 17.97 -9.58
C LYS A 88 3.12 18.78 -8.69
N VAL A 89 2.05 18.14 -8.24
CA VAL A 89 1.06 18.74 -7.33
C VAL A 89 1.70 19.10 -6.00
N VAL A 90 2.45 18.18 -5.39
CA VAL A 90 3.13 18.42 -4.11
C VAL A 90 4.11 19.59 -4.19
N ASN A 91 4.93 19.63 -5.23
CA ASN A 91 5.92 20.71 -5.40
C ASN A 91 5.27 22.07 -5.68
N GLN A 92 4.09 22.10 -6.30
CA GLN A 92 3.38 23.34 -6.60
C GLN A 92 2.54 23.85 -5.42
N THR A 93 1.86 22.96 -4.70
CA THR A 93 0.82 23.36 -3.72
C THR A 93 1.19 23.06 -2.27
N TYR A 94 2.11 22.13 -2.02
CA TYR A 94 2.32 21.54 -0.69
C TYR A 94 3.76 21.68 -0.16
N ALA A 95 4.57 22.59 -0.72
CA ALA A 95 5.97 22.82 -0.32
C ALA A 95 6.16 23.25 1.16
N HIS A 96 5.10 23.72 1.83
CA HIS A 96 5.15 24.20 3.21
C HIS A 96 4.82 23.12 4.26
N TYR A 97 4.44 21.92 3.84
CA TYR A 97 4.00 20.88 4.78
C TYR A 97 5.18 20.36 5.61
N ARG A 98 4.96 20.24 6.91
CA ARG A 98 5.95 19.69 7.86
C ARG A 98 5.57 18.33 8.41
N SER A 99 4.35 17.87 8.16
CA SER A 99 3.87 16.57 8.64
C SER A 99 3.42 15.66 7.50
N LEU A 100 3.86 14.41 7.59
CA LEU A 100 3.48 13.34 6.67
C LEU A 100 1.97 13.09 6.69
N GLU A 101 1.36 13.11 7.88
CA GLU A 101 -0.05 12.74 8.03
C GLU A 101 -0.97 13.76 7.38
N THR A 102 -0.65 15.06 7.51
CA THR A 102 -1.41 16.13 6.87
C THR A 102 -1.24 16.08 5.35
N LEU A 103 -0.02 15.88 4.85
CA LEU A 103 0.24 15.78 3.42
C LEU A 103 -0.49 14.58 2.80
N ALA A 104 -0.42 13.40 3.43
CA ALA A 104 -1.07 12.20 2.92
C ALA A 104 -2.60 12.32 2.92
N ARG A 105 -3.18 13.02 3.89
CA ARG A 105 -4.61 13.31 3.96
C ARG A 105 -5.06 14.23 2.82
N ASP A 106 -4.35 15.33 2.61
CA ASP A 106 -4.71 16.31 1.59
C ASP A 106 -4.50 15.77 0.18
N LEU A 107 -3.45 14.98 -0.03
CA LEU A 107 -3.28 14.22 -1.26
C LEU A 107 -4.37 13.17 -1.45
N GLY A 108 -4.89 12.57 -0.36
CA GLY A 108 -6.07 11.69 -0.40
C GLY A 108 -7.30 12.42 -0.92
N PHE A 109 -7.61 13.59 -0.37
CA PHE A 109 -8.72 14.42 -0.85
C PHE A 109 -8.53 14.87 -2.31
N TRP A 110 -7.30 15.23 -2.68
CA TRP A 110 -6.97 15.56 -4.06
C TRP A 110 -7.15 14.34 -4.98
N GLU A 111 -6.71 13.16 -4.55
CA GLU A 111 -6.88 11.91 -5.28
C GLU A 111 -8.37 11.60 -5.47
N ASP A 112 -9.20 11.66 -4.41
CA ASP A 112 -10.64 11.40 -4.49
C ASP A 112 -11.37 12.40 -5.40
N ARG A 113 -11.00 13.69 -5.34
CA ARG A 113 -11.57 14.74 -6.20
C ARG A 113 -11.21 14.54 -7.67
N ASN A 114 -10.03 14.01 -7.97
CA ASN A 114 -9.55 13.81 -9.34
C ASN A 114 -9.76 12.38 -9.87
N TYR A 115 -10.06 11.41 -9.02
CA TYR A 115 -10.33 10.02 -9.41
C TYR A 115 -11.58 9.92 -10.28
N GLY A 116 -12.57 10.78 -10.05
CA GLY A 116 -13.77 10.89 -10.90
C GLY A 116 -13.52 11.48 -12.29
N ILE A 117 -12.34 12.06 -12.54
CA ILE A 117 -11.99 12.71 -13.81
C ILE A 117 -11.13 11.81 -14.69
N ARG A 118 -10.50 10.76 -14.13
CA ARG A 118 -9.54 9.88 -14.82
C ARG A 118 -10.01 8.44 -15.02
N GLN A 119 -11.28 8.11 -14.77
CA GLN A 119 -11.82 6.86 -15.32
C GLN A 119 -11.91 6.99 -16.84
N ASP A 120 -10.97 6.33 -17.53
CA ASP A 120 -11.12 5.97 -18.93
C ASP A 120 -12.53 5.37 -19.13
N PRO A 121 -13.35 5.85 -20.09
CA PRO A 121 -14.72 5.37 -20.31
C PRO A 121 -14.81 3.93 -20.87
N SER A 122 -13.71 3.16 -20.85
CA SER A 122 -13.63 1.83 -21.47
C SER A 122 -14.28 0.70 -20.65
N GLU A 123 -14.57 0.90 -19.36
CA GLU A 123 -15.26 -0.12 -18.53
C GLU A 123 -16.79 0.10 -18.42
N LYS A 124 -17.43 0.52 -19.52
CA LYS A 124 -18.89 0.39 -19.67
C LYS A 124 -19.26 -0.70 -20.67
N THR A 125 -18.85 -1.93 -20.44
CA THR A 125 -19.50 -3.10 -21.06
C THR A 125 -19.37 -4.31 -20.16
N ASN A 126 -20.40 -4.59 -19.38
CA ASN A 126 -21.06 -5.91 -19.30
C ASN A 126 -22.05 -5.96 -18.13
N ASP A 127 -23.00 -5.04 -18.08
CA ASP A 127 -24.29 -5.40 -17.49
C ASP A 127 -25.08 -6.15 -18.56
N ARG A 128 -24.88 -7.47 -18.54
CA ARG A 128 -25.74 -8.44 -19.23
C ARG A 128 -27.15 -8.27 -18.66
N VAL A 129 -27.98 -7.48 -19.33
CA VAL A 129 -29.44 -7.57 -19.20
C VAL A 129 -29.81 -9.01 -19.54
N LYS A 130 -30.13 -9.81 -18.53
CA LYS A 130 -30.80 -11.10 -18.75
C LYS A 130 -32.21 -10.80 -19.23
N VAL A 131 -32.39 -10.78 -20.55
CA VAL A 131 -33.70 -10.98 -21.17
C VAL A 131 -34.10 -12.40 -20.83
N ILE A 132 -35.05 -12.55 -19.92
CA ILE A 132 -35.72 -13.83 -19.66
C ILE A 132 -36.75 -13.97 -20.78
N GLU A 133 -36.41 -14.70 -21.83
CA GLU A 133 -37.39 -15.25 -22.77
C GLU A 133 -38.19 -16.33 -22.03
N ASN A 134 -39.42 -16.01 -21.64
CA ASN A 134 -40.42 -17.02 -21.30
C ASN A 134 -41.28 -17.26 -22.56
N GLN A 135 -41.01 -18.36 -23.25
CA GLN A 135 -41.92 -18.93 -24.24
C GLN A 135 -43.04 -19.68 -23.50
N ASN A 136 -44.23 -19.08 -23.44
CA ASN A 136 -45.50 -19.71 -23.85
C ASN A 136 -46.72 -18.90 -23.37
N GLY A 137 -47.50 -18.43 -24.36
CA GLY A 137 -48.95 -18.48 -24.33
C GLY A 137 -49.72 -17.41 -23.55
N SER A 138 -50.63 -16.75 -24.28
CA SER A 138 -51.83 -16.02 -23.84
C SER A 138 -51.65 -14.61 -23.26
N GLU A 139 -52.02 -13.63 -24.11
CA GLU A 139 -52.78 -12.39 -23.83
C GLU A 139 -52.80 -11.89 -22.38
N THR A 140 -52.49 -10.61 -22.13
CA THR A 140 -53.43 -9.48 -22.23
C THR A 140 -52.87 -8.23 -21.51
N LEU A 141 -53.10 -7.07 -22.12
CA LEU A 141 -53.31 -5.72 -21.57
C LEU A 141 -52.21 -4.95 -20.80
N LEU A 142 -51.80 -3.89 -21.50
CA LEU A 142 -51.41 -2.56 -21.01
C LEU A 142 -52.06 -2.15 -19.68
N SER A 143 -51.26 -1.60 -18.77
CA SER A 143 -51.73 -0.69 -17.72
C SER A 143 -50.63 0.32 -17.38
N ILE A 144 -50.75 1.52 -17.95
CA ILE A 144 -50.07 2.73 -17.48
C ILE A 144 -50.93 3.26 -16.33
N SER A 145 -50.38 3.32 -15.11
CA SER A 145 -51.04 4.03 -14.01
C SER A 145 -50.37 5.40 -13.87
N THR A 146 -51.11 6.43 -14.23
CA THR A 146 -50.81 7.85 -13.97
C THR A 146 -51.97 8.45 -13.18
N ALA A 147 -51.65 9.46 -12.35
CA ALA A 147 -52.51 10.28 -11.48
C ALA A 147 -52.83 9.67 -10.09
N GLY A 148 -52.95 10.45 -9.01
CA GLY A 148 -53.15 11.90 -8.89
C GLY A 148 -52.21 12.55 -7.85
N ALA A 149 -51.92 13.84 -7.96
CA ALA A 149 -52.80 14.98 -7.60
C ALA A 149 -52.85 15.19 -6.08
#